data_AF-A0A970IT34-F1
#
_entry.id   AF-A0A970IT34-F1
#
_cell.length_a   1.000
_cell.length_b   1.000
_cell.length_c   1.000
_cell.angle_alpha   90.00
_cell.angle_beta   90.00
_cell.angle_gamma   90.00
#
_symmetry.space_group_name_H-M   'P 1'
#
loop_
_entity.id
_entity.type
_entity.pdbx_description
1 polymer ?
#
loop_
_entity_poly.entity_id
_entity_poly.type
_entity_poly.pdbx_seq_one_letter_code
_entity_poly.pdbx_strand_id
1 'polypeptide(L)'
;MSLIFDSESLVVNIVEDVPLTEKEIDQIAILYTEELEIPPELFLFVGTMLKLLLKAYREVKNDFLANDTGGLYMRVEAAETDNKKAKDEIARLTGKIKNQEEEMIRLRKQTRHIYNEATAEHKEIIRTQAKEIETLKAQAAALQNQIQEYEHSLFIPAEEPAEIDIEQYRGIIVGGRTSWHDKIKSYLPSSWRFIHPDDNIDLTALNVDVIFFATEYLNHAVYYLVTGEARKRQIPVGYIHHINPEEVLKEIKNILLQI
;
A
#
# COMPACT_ATOMS: atom_id res chain seq x y z
N MET A 1 70.23 62.49 -19.98
CA MET A 1 69.94 61.75 -21.22
C MET A 1 68.44 61.85 -21.43
N SER A 2 68.06 62.47 -22.55
CA SER A 2 66.74 63.05 -22.83
C SER A 2 65.59 62.06 -22.69
N LEU A 3 64.73 62.28 -21.70
CA LEU A 3 63.37 61.71 -21.59
C LEU A 3 62.38 62.87 -21.62
N ILE A 4 62.56 63.76 -22.60
CA ILE A 4 61.45 64.55 -23.10
C ILE A 4 60.94 63.68 -24.24
N PHE A 5 59.79 63.04 -24.02
CA PHE A 5 59.03 62.39 -25.07
C PHE A 5 59.10 63.29 -26.31
N ASP A 6 59.47 62.70 -27.44
CA ASP A 6 59.39 63.34 -28.75
C ASP A 6 57.91 63.61 -29.04
N SER A 7 57.37 64.65 -28.37
CA SER A 7 55.96 64.98 -28.32
C SER A 7 55.47 65.46 -29.67
N GLU A 8 56.37 66.00 -30.49
CA GLU A 8 56.08 66.39 -31.86
C GLU A 8 55.82 65.15 -32.72
N SER A 9 56.69 64.14 -32.67
CA SER A 9 56.50 62.85 -33.38
C SER A 9 55.25 62.09 -32.89
N LEU A 10 54.94 62.17 -31.60
CA LEU A 10 53.78 61.49 -31.00
C LEU A 10 52.45 62.17 -31.38
N VAL A 11 52.43 63.50 -31.43
CA VAL A 11 51.24 64.26 -31.85
C VAL A 11 50.99 64.06 -33.35
N VAL A 12 52.03 64.04 -34.19
CA VAL A 12 51.88 63.79 -35.63
C VAL A 12 51.27 62.40 -35.88
N ASN A 13 51.80 61.35 -35.24
CA ASN A 13 51.30 59.97 -35.43
C ASN A 13 49.85 59.76 -34.95
N ILE A 14 49.41 60.45 -33.90
CA ILE A 14 48.03 60.33 -33.38
C ILE A 14 47.03 61.07 -34.29
N VAL A 15 47.49 62.09 -34.99
CA VAL A 15 46.67 63.01 -35.77
C VAL A 15 46.56 62.60 -37.24
N GLU A 16 47.54 61.85 -37.76
CA GLU A 16 47.67 61.49 -39.17
C GLU A 16 46.43 60.77 -39.74
N ASP A 17 45.76 59.95 -38.91
CA ASP A 17 44.58 59.16 -39.31
C ASP A 17 43.24 59.87 -39.07
N VAL A 18 43.24 61.11 -38.58
CA VAL A 18 42.00 61.82 -38.21
C VAL A 18 41.64 62.88 -39.28
N PRO A 19 40.63 62.64 -40.13
CA PRO A 19 40.28 63.58 -41.19
C PRO A 19 39.56 64.81 -40.62
N LEU A 20 39.86 66.00 -41.14
CA LEU A 20 39.08 67.22 -40.89
C LEU A 20 37.92 67.32 -41.87
N THR A 21 36.79 67.81 -41.39
CA THR A 21 35.67 68.16 -42.26
C THR A 21 35.80 69.57 -42.81
N GLU A 22 35.24 69.82 -43.99
CA GLU A 22 35.25 71.14 -44.66
C GLU A 22 34.73 72.25 -43.73
N LYS A 23 33.65 71.98 -43.00
CA LYS A 23 33.09 72.88 -41.98
C LYS A 23 34.07 73.23 -40.85
N GLU A 24 34.94 72.31 -40.46
CA GLU A 24 35.93 72.55 -39.40
C GLU A 24 37.08 73.41 -39.90
N ILE A 25 37.48 73.21 -41.16
CA ILE A 25 38.45 74.06 -41.85
C ILE A 25 37.88 75.49 -41.95
N ASP A 26 36.61 75.62 -42.33
CA ASP A 26 35.92 76.91 -42.39
C ASP A 26 35.84 77.58 -41.01
N GLN A 27 35.56 76.82 -39.95
CA GLN A 27 35.51 77.37 -38.58
C GLN A 27 36.87 77.88 -38.10
N ILE A 28 37.96 77.17 -38.42
CA ILE A 28 39.32 77.60 -38.13
C ILE A 28 39.65 78.86 -38.95
N ALA A 29 39.20 78.92 -40.20
CA ALA A 29 39.39 80.08 -41.07
C ALA A 29 38.55 81.30 -40.63
N ILE A 30 37.35 81.12 -40.08
CA ILE A 30 36.48 82.21 -39.58
C ILE A 30 37.00 82.81 -38.28
N LEU A 31 37.65 82.01 -37.41
CA LEU A 31 38.33 82.53 -36.22
C LEU A 31 39.43 83.57 -36.54
N TYR A 32 39.79 83.72 -37.82
CA TYR A 32 40.85 84.59 -38.33
C TYR A 32 40.37 85.93 -38.90
N THR A 33 39.06 86.24 -38.93
CA THR A 33 38.58 87.55 -39.43
C THR A 33 38.78 88.73 -38.47
N GLU A 34 39.40 88.53 -37.30
CA GLU A 34 39.75 89.61 -36.37
C GLU A 34 41.28 89.77 -36.22
N GLU A 35 41.75 91.01 -36.38
CA GLU A 35 43.14 91.46 -36.48
C GLU A 35 44.10 90.81 -35.46
N LEU A 36 45.01 89.96 -35.93
CA LEU A 36 46.12 89.42 -35.15
C LEU A 36 47.44 89.54 -35.94
N GLU A 37 48.46 90.15 -35.34
CA GLU A 37 49.80 90.41 -35.93
C GLU A 37 50.69 89.14 -36.03
N ILE A 38 50.11 87.94 -35.96
CA ILE A 38 50.84 86.65 -36.02
C ILE A 38 50.81 86.14 -37.47
N PRO A 39 51.90 85.51 -37.99
CA PRO A 39 51.88 84.88 -39.30
C PRO A 39 50.70 83.90 -39.43
N PRO A 40 49.78 84.11 -40.39
CA PRO A 40 48.57 83.31 -40.56
C PRO A 40 48.84 81.80 -40.64
N GLU A 41 49.97 81.41 -41.23
CA GLU A 41 50.35 80.02 -41.46
C GLU A 41 50.65 79.29 -40.15
N LEU A 42 51.33 79.95 -39.21
CA LEU A 42 51.67 79.36 -37.92
C LEU A 42 50.42 79.18 -37.05
N PHE A 43 49.49 80.14 -37.11
CA PHE A 43 48.25 80.06 -36.33
C PHE A 43 47.26 79.04 -36.92
N LEU A 44 47.14 78.96 -38.24
CA LEU A 44 46.37 77.92 -38.93
C LEU A 44 46.91 76.52 -38.62
N PHE A 45 48.24 76.37 -38.64
CA PHE A 45 48.91 75.13 -38.27
C PHE A 45 48.59 74.74 -36.82
N VAL A 46 48.79 75.65 -35.86
CA VAL A 46 48.52 75.37 -34.43
C VAL A 46 47.04 75.10 -34.17
N GLY A 47 46.12 75.87 -34.78
CA GLY A 47 44.67 75.68 -34.64
C GLY A 47 44.19 74.35 -35.22
N THR A 48 44.76 73.96 -36.36
CA THR A 48 44.52 72.65 -36.98
C THR A 48 45.03 71.52 -36.10
N MET A 49 46.26 71.63 -35.58
CA MET A 49 46.86 70.64 -34.69
C MET A 49 46.08 70.49 -33.38
N LEU A 50 45.65 71.59 -32.76
CA LEU A 50 44.80 71.56 -31.56
C LEU A 50 43.46 70.88 -31.81
N LYS A 51 42.82 71.17 -32.95
CA LYS A 51 41.54 70.57 -33.34
C LYS A 51 41.66 69.07 -33.56
N LEU A 52 42.71 68.64 -34.25
CA LEU A 52 43.00 67.23 -34.50
C LEU A 52 43.28 66.48 -33.20
N LEU A 53 44.09 67.06 -32.32
CA LEU A 53 44.39 66.48 -31.01
C LEU A 53 43.13 66.33 -30.14
N LEU A 54 42.24 67.33 -30.15
CA LEU A 54 40.95 67.24 -29.46
C LEU A 54 40.04 66.16 -30.02
N LYS A 55 40.09 65.92 -31.34
CA LYS A 55 39.28 64.88 -31.99
C LYS A 55 39.81 63.48 -31.67
N ALA A 56 41.12 63.27 -31.80
CA ALA A 56 41.78 62.03 -31.40
C ALA A 56 41.52 61.72 -29.91
N TYR A 57 41.61 62.72 -29.03
CA TYR A 57 41.28 62.54 -27.61
C TYR A 57 39.82 62.10 -27.39
N ARG A 58 38.87 62.67 -28.13
CA ARG A 58 37.45 62.27 -28.03
C ARG A 58 37.23 60.85 -28.53
N GLU A 59 37.86 60.45 -29.62
CA GLU A 59 37.76 59.09 -30.16
C GLU A 59 38.29 58.07 -29.14
N VAL A 60 39.50 58.28 -28.62
CA VAL A 60 40.08 57.41 -27.57
C VAL A 60 39.21 57.38 -26.31
N LYS A 61 38.68 58.52 -25.88
CA LYS A 61 37.78 58.58 -24.73
C LYS A 61 36.47 57.84 -24.98
N ASN A 62 35.89 57.96 -26.17
CA ASN A 62 34.65 57.28 -26.53
C ASN A 62 34.88 55.78 -26.63
N ASP A 63 36.01 55.33 -27.18
CA ASP A 63 36.38 53.92 -27.24
C ASP A 63 36.63 53.33 -25.85
N PHE A 64 37.25 54.11 -24.95
CA PHE A 64 37.42 53.72 -23.55
C PHE A 64 36.09 53.64 -22.79
N LEU A 65 35.16 54.57 -23.04
CA LEU A 65 33.82 54.54 -22.45
C LEU A 65 32.94 53.44 -23.04
N ALA A 66 33.08 53.15 -24.34
CA ALA A 66 32.39 52.06 -25.02
C ALA A 66 32.91 50.69 -24.54
N ASN A 67 34.22 50.59 -24.30
CA ASN A 67 34.86 49.45 -23.67
C ASN A 67 34.95 49.65 -22.15
N ASP A 68 33.80 49.76 -21.48
CA ASP A 68 33.70 49.84 -20.01
C ASP A 68 34.39 48.64 -19.34
N THR A 69 35.69 48.82 -19.13
CA THR A 69 36.59 47.83 -18.54
C THR A 69 36.14 47.50 -17.12
N GLY A 70 35.61 48.47 -16.38
CA GLY A 70 35.02 48.26 -15.05
C GLY A 70 33.83 47.30 -15.09
N GLY A 71 32.89 47.51 -16.00
CA GLY A 71 31.76 46.60 -16.22
C GLY A 71 32.17 45.21 -16.72
N LEU A 72 33.27 45.10 -17.45
CA LEU A 72 33.83 43.80 -17.84
C LEU A 72 34.42 43.05 -16.64
N TYR A 73 35.24 43.70 -15.81
CA TYR A 73 35.83 43.10 -14.61
C TYR A 73 34.76 42.62 -13.63
N MET A 74 33.71 43.42 -13.38
CA MET A 74 32.61 43.00 -12.51
C MET A 74 31.86 41.77 -13.04
N ARG A 75 31.66 41.66 -14.36
CA ARG A 75 31.02 40.48 -14.96
C ARG A 75 31.89 39.23 -14.87
N VAL A 76 33.20 39.38 -15.07
CA VAL A 76 34.16 38.28 -14.90
C VAL A 76 34.18 37.80 -13.45
N GLU A 77 34.25 38.71 -12.48
CA GLU A 77 34.25 38.38 -11.06
C GLU A 77 32.93 37.71 -10.63
N ALA A 78 31.79 38.20 -11.12
CA ALA A 78 30.49 37.57 -10.89
C ALA A 78 30.44 36.15 -11.48
N ALA A 79 30.91 35.98 -12.72
CA ALA A 79 30.96 34.67 -13.37
C ALA A 79 31.91 33.70 -12.66
N GLU A 80 33.07 34.15 -12.16
CA GLU A 80 33.99 33.34 -11.37
C GLU A 80 33.37 32.90 -10.04
N THR A 81 32.66 33.82 -9.38
CA THR A 81 31.94 33.55 -8.13
C THR A 81 30.86 32.50 -8.33
N ASP A 82 30.08 32.62 -9.40
CA ASP A 82 29.03 31.65 -9.72
C ASP A 82 29.60 30.30 -10.16
N ASN A 83 30.72 30.30 -10.89
CA ASN A 83 31.43 29.08 -11.25
C ASN A 83 31.94 28.35 -10.00
N LYS A 84 32.45 29.09 -9.01
CA LYS A 84 32.88 28.52 -7.73
C LYS A 84 31.70 27.90 -6.98
N LYS A 85 30.56 28.61 -6.85
CA LYS A 85 29.35 28.08 -6.22
C LYS A 85 28.86 26.81 -6.92
N ALA A 86 28.86 26.80 -8.25
CA ALA A 86 28.46 25.63 -9.04
C ALA A 86 29.39 24.43 -8.79
N LYS A 87 30.70 24.66 -8.71
CA LYS A 87 31.69 23.61 -8.38
C LYS A 87 31.50 23.05 -6.97
N ASP A 88 31.27 23.93 -5.99
CA ASP A 88 31.02 23.52 -4.60
C ASP A 88 29.74 22.67 -4.50
N GLU A 89 28.69 23.06 -5.22
CA GLU A 89 27.44 22.30 -5.27
C GLU A 89 27.61 20.94 -5.97
N ILE A 90 28.35 20.87 -7.08
CA ILE A 90 28.69 19.61 -7.73
C ILE A 90 29.45 18.69 -6.78
N ALA A 91 30.44 19.20 -6.04
CA ALA A 91 31.19 18.41 -5.07
C ALA A 91 30.28 17.87 -3.96
N ARG A 92 29.38 18.71 -3.45
CA ARG A 92 28.40 18.33 -2.41
C ARG A 92 27.42 17.26 -2.91
N LEU A 93 26.86 17.43 -4.11
CA LEU A 93 25.93 16.47 -4.71
C LEU A 93 26.62 15.15 -5.04
N THR A 94 27.85 15.19 -5.55
CA THR A 94 28.66 13.99 -5.81
C THR A 94 28.92 13.20 -4.53
N GLY A 95 29.23 13.89 -3.42
CA GLY A 95 29.37 13.24 -2.10
C GLY A 95 28.06 12.58 -1.62
N LYS A 96 26.92 13.25 -1.83
CA LYS A 96 25.61 12.68 -1.49
C LYS A 96 25.28 11.43 -2.31
N ILE A 97 25.52 11.47 -3.62
CA ILE A 97 25.30 10.32 -4.52
C ILE A 97 26.14 9.14 -4.05
N LYS A 98 27.42 9.35 -3.77
CA LYS A 98 28.31 8.29 -3.29
C LYS A 98 27.81 7.67 -1.98
N ASN A 99 27.41 8.49 -1.01
CA ASN A 99 26.87 7.98 0.26
C ASN A 99 25.59 7.17 0.06
N GLN A 100 24.69 7.65 -0.81
CA GLN A 100 23.44 6.94 -1.14
C GLN A 100 23.71 5.63 -1.88
N GLU A 101 24.70 5.58 -2.77
CA GLU A 101 25.11 4.34 -3.44
C GLU A 101 25.67 3.32 -2.46
N GLU A 102 26.52 3.74 -1.52
CA GLU A 102 27.05 2.88 -0.46
C GLU A 102 25.93 2.34 0.44
N GLU A 103 24.97 3.18 0.82
CA GLU A 103 23.81 2.78 1.60
C GLU A 103 22.92 1.80 0.83
N MET A 104 22.67 2.06 -0.46
CA MET A 104 21.90 1.17 -1.32
C MET A 104 22.57 -0.20 -1.46
N ILE A 105 23.89 -0.25 -1.62
CA ILE A 105 24.65 -1.50 -1.66
C ILE A 105 24.52 -2.25 -0.33
N ARG A 106 24.65 -1.56 0.80
CA ARG A 106 24.50 -2.15 2.14
C ARG A 106 23.11 -2.73 2.35
N LEU A 107 22.07 -1.97 2.04
CA LEU A 107 20.68 -2.39 2.15
C LEU A 107 20.40 -3.61 1.27
N ARG A 108 20.85 -3.61 0.00
CA ARG A 108 20.69 -4.77 -0.89
C ARG A 108 21.35 -6.04 -0.34
N LYS A 109 22.54 -5.92 0.27
CA LYS A 109 23.20 -7.05 0.91
C LYS A 109 22.39 -7.57 2.10
N GLN A 110 21.89 -6.67 2.94
CA GLN A 110 21.07 -7.04 4.10
C GLN A 110 19.76 -7.70 3.68
N THR A 111 19.04 -7.14 2.71
CA THR A 111 17.81 -7.74 2.15
C THR A 111 18.09 -9.12 1.58
N ARG A 112 19.18 -9.29 0.83
CA ARG A 112 19.56 -10.60 0.29
C ARG A 112 19.85 -11.62 1.39
N HIS A 113 20.54 -11.20 2.45
CA HIS A 113 20.84 -12.08 3.58
C HIS A 113 19.57 -12.55 4.29
N ILE A 114 18.69 -11.60 4.68
CA ILE A 114 17.42 -11.90 5.34
C ILE A 114 16.54 -12.78 4.46
N TYR A 115 16.46 -12.46 3.16
CA TYR A 115 15.67 -13.26 2.22
C TYR A 115 16.19 -14.71 2.13
N ASN A 116 17.50 -14.89 2.03
CA ASN A 116 18.10 -16.22 1.97
C ASN A 116 17.89 -17.02 3.26
N GLU A 117 18.02 -16.36 4.41
CA GLU A 117 17.78 -16.97 5.73
C GLU A 117 16.31 -17.40 5.87
N ALA A 118 15.36 -16.50 5.61
CA ALA A 118 13.93 -16.80 5.64
C ALA A 118 13.56 -17.91 4.65
N THR A 119 14.16 -17.90 3.45
CA THR A 119 13.90 -18.95 2.45
C THR A 119 14.42 -20.31 2.92
N ALA A 120 15.60 -20.35 3.56
CA ALA A 120 16.14 -21.59 4.12
C ALA A 120 15.27 -22.12 5.27
N GLU A 121 14.85 -21.24 6.18
CA GLU A 121 13.95 -21.59 7.29
C GLU A 121 12.60 -22.11 6.79
N HIS A 122 11.95 -21.38 5.88
CA HIS A 122 10.68 -21.82 5.30
C HIS A 122 10.79 -23.13 4.53
N LYS A 123 11.91 -23.38 3.85
CA LYS A 123 12.14 -24.64 3.15
C LYS A 123 12.22 -25.82 4.12
N GLU A 124 12.87 -25.63 5.27
CA GLU A 124 12.90 -26.66 6.31
C GLU A 124 11.52 -26.88 6.95
N ILE A 125 10.75 -25.81 7.23
CA ILE A 125 9.36 -25.92 7.72
C ILE A 125 8.48 -26.69 6.74
N ILE A 126 8.55 -26.37 5.44
CA ILE A 126 7.79 -27.08 4.41
C ILE A 126 8.19 -28.57 4.40
N ARG A 127 9.47 -28.87 4.57
CA ARG A 127 9.97 -30.24 4.58
C ARG A 127 9.49 -31.02 5.81
N THR A 128 9.47 -30.42 6.99
CA THR A 128 8.98 -31.06 8.21
C THR A 128 7.46 -31.29 8.14
N GLN A 129 6.70 -30.29 7.71
CA GLN A 129 5.26 -30.40 7.53
C GLN A 129 4.89 -31.44 6.47
N ALA A 130 5.64 -31.53 5.37
CA ALA A 130 5.41 -32.56 4.35
C ALA A 130 5.57 -33.98 4.92
N LYS A 131 6.60 -34.21 5.76
CA LYS A 131 6.79 -35.49 6.46
C LYS A 131 5.65 -35.77 7.44
N GLU A 132 5.23 -34.76 8.19
CA GLU A 132 4.14 -34.92 9.16
C GLU A 132 2.82 -35.27 8.47
N ILE A 133 2.49 -34.61 7.36
CA ILE A 133 1.35 -34.95 6.51
C ILE A 133 1.43 -36.40 6.01
N GLU A 134 2.61 -36.85 5.57
CA GLU A 134 2.81 -38.23 5.13
C GLU A 134 2.57 -39.22 6.27
N THR A 135 3.08 -38.94 7.47
CA THR A 135 2.84 -39.79 8.65
C THR A 135 1.38 -39.83 9.06
N LEU A 136 0.68 -38.69 9.05
CA LEU A 136 -0.75 -38.61 9.38
C LEU A 136 -1.61 -39.33 8.34
N LYS A 137 -1.27 -39.24 7.05
CA LYS A 137 -1.94 -40.01 6.00
C LYS A 137 -1.76 -41.51 6.20
N ALA A 138 -0.56 -41.97 6.56
CA ALA A 138 -0.31 -43.38 6.85
C ALA A 138 -1.10 -43.86 8.07
N GLN A 139 -1.16 -43.05 9.15
CA GLN A 139 -1.96 -43.36 10.34
C GLN A 139 -3.46 -43.39 10.03
N ALA A 140 -3.98 -42.43 9.26
CA ALA A 140 -5.37 -42.39 8.84
C ALA A 140 -5.75 -43.63 8.01
N ALA A 141 -4.88 -44.02 7.07
CA ALA A 141 -5.08 -45.24 6.29
C ALA A 141 -5.09 -46.50 7.17
N ALA A 142 -4.18 -46.59 8.14
CA ALA A 142 -4.14 -47.71 9.10
C ALA A 142 -5.42 -47.78 9.95
N LEU A 143 -5.89 -46.64 10.45
CA LEU A 143 -7.15 -46.56 11.22
C LEU A 143 -8.36 -46.92 10.35
N GLN A 144 -8.42 -46.47 9.10
CA GLN A 144 -9.48 -46.84 8.17
C GLN A 144 -9.51 -48.36 7.92
N ASN A 145 -8.36 -48.99 7.76
CA ASN A 145 -8.28 -50.44 7.63
C ASN A 145 -8.77 -51.16 8.90
N GLN A 146 -8.39 -50.66 10.09
CA GLN A 146 -8.88 -51.21 11.35
C GLN A 146 -10.41 -51.06 11.48
N ILE A 147 -10.98 -49.91 11.11
CA ILE A 147 -12.43 -49.71 11.10
C ILE A 147 -13.09 -50.73 10.16
N GLN A 148 -12.58 -50.92 8.94
CA GLN A 148 -13.11 -51.92 8.02
C GLN A 148 -13.00 -53.35 8.55
N GLU A 149 -11.90 -53.70 9.21
CA GLU A 149 -11.75 -55.01 9.87
C GLU A 149 -12.76 -55.19 11.01
N TYR A 150 -12.99 -54.16 11.83
CA TYR A 150 -14.00 -54.20 12.87
C TYR A 150 -15.42 -54.26 12.31
N GLU A 151 -15.74 -53.48 11.27
CA GLU A 151 -17.03 -53.56 10.57
C GLU A 151 -17.24 -54.98 10.04
N HIS A 152 -16.25 -55.55 9.35
CA HIS A 152 -16.35 -56.92 8.85
C HIS A 152 -16.52 -57.96 9.96
N SER A 153 -15.89 -57.75 11.12
CA SER A 153 -16.00 -58.62 12.29
C SER A 153 -17.33 -58.44 13.05
N LEU A 154 -17.92 -57.24 12.99
CA LEU A 154 -19.21 -56.90 13.58
C LEU A 154 -20.39 -57.34 12.69
N PHE A 155 -20.17 -57.52 11.37
CA PHE A 155 -21.10 -58.17 10.44
C PHE A 155 -21.09 -59.71 10.60
N ILE A 156 -21.33 -60.18 11.83
CA ILE A 156 -22.21 -61.34 12.00
C ILE A 156 -23.58 -60.84 11.53
N PRO A 157 -24.34 -61.55 10.66
CA PRO A 157 -25.66 -61.06 10.28
C PRO A 157 -26.50 -60.97 11.54
N ALA A 158 -26.71 -59.75 12.03
CA ALA A 158 -27.69 -59.48 13.06
C ALA A 158 -29.04 -59.86 12.46
N GLU A 159 -29.76 -60.76 13.13
CA GLU A 159 -31.18 -61.00 12.87
C GLU A 159 -31.88 -59.64 12.74
N GLU A 160 -32.75 -59.52 11.74
CA GLU A 160 -33.56 -58.33 11.51
C GLU A 160 -34.14 -57.85 12.86
N PRO A 161 -33.96 -56.57 13.22
CA PRO A 161 -34.47 -56.09 14.49
C PRO A 161 -35.98 -56.29 14.49
N ALA A 162 -36.49 -56.95 15.53
CA ALA A 162 -37.91 -57.21 15.73
C ALA A 162 -38.70 -55.92 15.45
N GLU A 163 -39.63 -55.99 14.51
CA GLU A 163 -40.42 -54.85 14.09
C GLU A 163 -41.30 -54.38 15.26
N ILE A 164 -40.87 -53.32 15.96
CA ILE A 164 -41.70 -52.73 17.02
C ILE A 164 -42.92 -52.08 16.38
N ASP A 165 -44.08 -52.53 16.85
CA ASP A 165 -45.36 -51.91 16.57
C ASP A 165 -45.56 -50.66 17.45
N ILE A 166 -45.45 -49.49 16.83
CA ILE A 166 -45.56 -48.18 17.50
C ILE A 166 -47.00 -47.93 18.00
N GLU A 167 -48.00 -48.63 17.46
CA GLU A 167 -49.41 -48.46 17.84
C GLU A 167 -49.69 -48.82 19.30
N GLN A 168 -48.85 -49.69 19.89
CA GLN A 168 -49.01 -50.18 21.25
C GLN A 168 -48.55 -49.17 22.31
N TYR A 169 -47.85 -48.11 21.90
CA TYR A 169 -47.29 -47.11 22.81
C TYR A 169 -48.11 -45.81 22.76
N ARG A 170 -48.33 -45.20 23.92
CA ARG A 170 -48.81 -43.82 24.05
C ARG A 170 -47.60 -42.94 24.26
N GLY A 171 -47.23 -42.19 23.24
CA GLY A 171 -46.11 -41.25 23.29
C GLY A 171 -46.55 -39.78 23.35
N ILE A 172 -45.77 -38.94 24.02
CA ILE A 172 -45.88 -37.48 23.91
C ILE A 172 -44.63 -36.94 23.25
N ILE A 173 -44.78 -36.08 22.23
CA ILE A 173 -43.69 -35.31 21.63
C ILE A 173 -43.82 -33.86 22.12
N VAL A 174 -42.78 -33.36 22.78
CA VAL A 174 -42.70 -31.99 23.31
C VAL A 174 -41.70 -31.18 22.49
N GLY A 175 -42.11 -30.00 22.03
CA GLY A 175 -41.30 -29.17 21.17
C GLY A 175 -41.52 -29.44 19.68
N GLY A 176 -40.83 -28.70 18.83
CA GLY A 176 -41.06 -28.66 17.39
C GLY A 176 -42.04 -27.56 16.98
N ARG A 177 -41.92 -27.10 15.74
CA ARG A 177 -42.83 -26.09 15.16
C ARG A 177 -44.16 -26.73 14.76
N THR A 178 -45.24 -25.96 14.75
CA THR A 178 -46.59 -26.45 14.37
C THR A 178 -46.61 -27.14 13.01
N SER A 179 -45.91 -26.57 12.01
CA SER A 179 -45.83 -27.15 10.66
C SER A 179 -45.07 -28.48 10.59
N TRP A 180 -44.24 -28.79 11.60
CA TRP A 180 -43.59 -30.09 11.74
C TRP A 180 -44.50 -31.09 12.45
N HIS A 181 -45.25 -30.66 13.47
CA HIS A 181 -46.27 -31.51 14.11
C HIS A 181 -47.28 -32.04 13.10
N ASP A 182 -47.81 -31.18 12.23
CA ASP A 182 -48.79 -31.58 11.22
C ASP A 182 -48.25 -32.67 10.27
N LYS A 183 -46.95 -32.58 9.94
CA LYS A 183 -46.27 -33.59 9.11
C LYS A 183 -46.12 -34.90 9.87
N ILE A 184 -45.56 -34.88 11.07
CA ILE A 184 -45.29 -36.10 11.85
C ILE A 184 -46.57 -36.78 12.31
N LYS A 185 -47.62 -36.01 12.62
CA LYS A 185 -48.93 -36.53 13.04
C LYS A 185 -49.58 -37.43 11.97
N SER A 186 -49.23 -37.27 10.70
CA SER A 186 -49.70 -38.17 9.63
C SER A 186 -49.00 -39.54 9.62
N TYR A 187 -47.86 -39.68 10.29
CA TYR A 187 -47.05 -40.91 10.37
C TYR A 187 -47.13 -41.60 11.73
N LEU A 188 -47.68 -40.94 12.75
CA LEU A 188 -47.81 -41.49 14.10
C LEU A 188 -49.24 -41.92 14.42
N PRO A 189 -49.42 -42.99 15.22
CA PRO A 189 -50.73 -43.42 15.67
C PRO A 189 -51.47 -42.33 16.46
N SER A 190 -52.80 -42.36 16.45
CA SER A 190 -53.64 -41.38 17.17
C SER A 190 -53.48 -41.40 18.70
N SER A 191 -52.82 -42.42 19.25
CA SER A 191 -52.43 -42.49 20.66
C SER A 191 -51.34 -41.48 21.04
N TRP A 192 -50.65 -40.91 20.05
CA TRP A 192 -49.57 -39.94 20.25
C TRP A 192 -50.08 -38.51 20.33
N ARG A 193 -49.53 -37.75 21.27
CA ARG A 193 -49.89 -36.35 21.51
C ARG A 193 -48.69 -35.44 21.31
N PHE A 194 -48.96 -34.20 20.91
CA PHE A 194 -47.94 -33.18 20.67
C PHE A 194 -48.19 -32.00 21.62
N ILE A 195 -47.12 -31.46 22.20
CA ILE A 195 -47.16 -30.28 23.07
C ILE A 195 -46.28 -29.22 22.43
N HIS A 196 -46.88 -28.09 22.05
CA HIS A 196 -46.13 -26.96 21.52
C HIS A 196 -45.37 -26.25 22.66
N PRO A 197 -44.17 -25.69 22.41
CA PRO A 197 -43.39 -24.96 23.43
C PRO A 197 -44.10 -23.78 24.12
N ASP A 198 -45.18 -23.28 23.52
CA ASP A 198 -45.94 -22.12 23.99
C ASP A 198 -47.30 -22.50 24.62
N ASP A 199 -47.65 -23.80 24.65
CA ASP A 199 -48.89 -24.27 25.24
C ASP A 199 -48.79 -24.40 26.76
N ASN A 200 -49.89 -24.09 27.46
CA ASN A 200 -50.01 -24.42 28.88
C ASN A 200 -50.10 -25.94 29.06
N ILE A 201 -49.12 -26.53 29.75
CA ILE A 201 -49.02 -27.97 29.95
C ILE A 201 -49.95 -28.42 31.08
N ASP A 202 -50.93 -29.25 30.75
CA ASP A 202 -51.68 -30.01 31.75
C ASP A 202 -50.86 -31.24 32.20
N LEU A 203 -50.36 -31.21 33.44
CA LEU A 203 -49.54 -32.28 34.02
C LEU A 203 -50.30 -33.60 34.19
N THR A 204 -51.64 -33.60 34.14
CA THR A 204 -52.44 -34.83 34.17
C THR A 204 -52.36 -35.58 32.84
N ALA A 205 -52.08 -34.87 31.74
CA ALA A 205 -51.95 -35.46 30.40
C ALA A 205 -50.65 -36.26 30.20
N LEU A 206 -49.68 -36.14 31.11
CA LEU A 206 -48.40 -36.87 31.11
C LEU A 206 -48.51 -38.30 31.68
N ASN A 207 -49.66 -38.95 31.53
CA ASN A 207 -49.83 -40.39 31.84
C ASN A 207 -49.60 -41.22 30.58
N VAL A 208 -48.34 -41.33 30.18
CA VAL A 208 -47.90 -41.90 28.90
C VAL A 208 -46.73 -42.84 29.10
N ASP A 209 -46.49 -43.69 28.09
CA ASP A 209 -45.50 -44.75 28.17
C ASP A 209 -44.10 -44.22 27.84
N VAL A 210 -44.00 -43.14 27.05
CA VAL A 210 -42.73 -42.49 26.68
C VAL A 210 -42.93 -41.01 26.34
N ILE A 211 -41.91 -40.19 26.63
CA ILE A 211 -41.87 -38.77 26.26
C ILE A 211 -40.68 -38.52 25.34
N PHE A 212 -40.88 -37.86 24.21
CA PHE A 212 -39.85 -37.45 23.28
C PHE A 212 -39.72 -35.92 23.24
N PHE A 213 -38.48 -35.41 23.23
CA PHE A 213 -38.21 -33.99 23.04
C PHE A 213 -37.67 -33.72 21.65
N ALA A 214 -38.34 -32.86 20.88
CA ALA A 214 -37.82 -32.35 19.62
C ALA A 214 -36.87 -31.18 19.91
N THR A 215 -35.57 -31.39 19.71
CA THR A 215 -34.52 -30.48 20.22
C THR A 215 -34.38 -29.18 19.43
N GLU A 216 -34.90 -29.12 18.20
CA GLU A 216 -34.74 -27.96 17.31
C GLU A 216 -35.59 -26.74 17.75
N TYR A 217 -36.72 -26.96 18.42
CA TYR A 217 -37.60 -25.88 18.86
C TYR A 217 -38.28 -26.25 20.18
N LEU A 218 -37.62 -25.97 21.31
CA LEU A 218 -38.09 -26.32 22.65
C LEU A 218 -37.84 -25.18 23.63
N ASN A 219 -38.87 -24.83 24.41
CA ASN A 219 -38.75 -23.86 25.49
C ASN A 219 -38.13 -24.53 26.73
N HIS A 220 -37.07 -23.93 27.27
CA HIS A 220 -36.38 -24.44 28.47
C HIS A 220 -37.31 -24.59 29.69
N ALA A 221 -38.28 -23.69 29.87
CA ALA A 221 -39.22 -23.77 30.99
C ALA A 221 -40.11 -25.02 30.90
N VAL A 222 -40.62 -25.31 29.69
CA VAL A 222 -41.42 -26.52 29.36
C VAL A 222 -40.57 -27.77 29.56
N TYR A 223 -39.33 -27.77 29.07
CA TYR A 223 -38.39 -28.89 29.23
C TYR A 223 -38.17 -29.25 30.70
N TYR A 224 -37.85 -28.27 31.56
CA TYR A 224 -37.61 -28.53 32.98
C TYR A 224 -38.86 -29.03 33.70
N LEU A 225 -40.02 -28.48 33.37
CA LEU A 225 -41.30 -28.90 33.94
C LEU A 225 -41.63 -30.36 33.59
N VAL A 226 -41.57 -30.71 32.30
CA VAL A 226 -41.88 -32.07 31.81
C VAL A 226 -40.83 -33.07 32.29
N THR A 227 -39.55 -32.73 32.26
CA THR A 227 -38.48 -33.60 32.77
C THR A 227 -38.63 -33.87 34.28
N GLY A 228 -39.01 -32.84 35.05
CA GLY A 228 -39.28 -32.98 36.47
C GLY A 228 -40.43 -33.94 36.76
N GLU A 229 -41.51 -33.88 35.99
CA GLU A 229 -42.66 -34.77 36.15
C GLU A 229 -42.38 -36.19 35.63
N ALA A 230 -41.68 -36.33 34.50
CA ALA A 230 -41.24 -37.60 33.95
C ALA A 230 -40.36 -38.36 34.96
N ARG A 231 -39.43 -37.66 35.64
CA ARG A 231 -38.60 -38.26 36.71
C ARG A 231 -39.41 -38.74 37.90
N LYS A 232 -40.41 -37.95 38.36
CA LYS A 232 -41.28 -38.36 39.47
C LYS A 232 -42.10 -39.61 39.15
N ARG A 233 -42.53 -39.74 37.89
CA ARG A 233 -43.37 -40.85 37.41
C ARG A 233 -42.56 -41.99 36.76
N GLN A 234 -41.23 -41.88 36.72
CA GLN A 234 -40.32 -42.84 36.09
C GLN A 234 -40.64 -43.13 34.61
N ILE A 235 -41.08 -42.10 33.88
CA ILE A 235 -41.40 -42.22 32.44
C ILE A 235 -40.09 -42.09 31.64
N PRO A 236 -39.81 -43.00 30.69
CA PRO A 236 -38.63 -42.92 29.84
C PRO A 236 -38.70 -41.72 28.89
N VAL A 237 -37.54 -41.13 28.65
CA VAL A 237 -37.40 -39.90 27.84
C VAL A 237 -36.46 -40.15 26.68
N GLY A 238 -36.93 -39.85 25.47
CA GLY A 238 -36.15 -39.84 24.23
C GLY A 238 -35.94 -38.43 23.67
N TYR A 239 -35.01 -38.30 22.73
CA TYR A 239 -34.74 -37.05 22.02
C TYR A 239 -34.83 -37.31 20.52
N ILE A 240 -35.45 -36.38 19.80
CA ILE A 240 -35.61 -36.43 18.34
C ILE A 240 -34.80 -35.27 17.75
N HIS A 241 -33.86 -35.61 16.87
CA HIS A 241 -32.98 -34.64 16.23
C HIS A 241 -33.34 -34.39 14.76
N HIS A 242 -34.03 -35.34 14.13
CA HIS A 242 -34.33 -35.28 12.70
C HIS A 242 -35.64 -34.55 12.41
N ILE A 243 -35.69 -33.91 11.23
CA ILE A 243 -36.89 -33.22 10.74
C ILE A 243 -37.68 -34.11 9.77
N ASN A 244 -36.99 -35.00 9.05
CA ASN A 244 -37.59 -35.89 8.05
C ASN A 244 -38.48 -36.97 8.74
N PRO A 245 -39.78 -37.09 8.40
CA PRO A 245 -40.70 -38.03 9.06
C PRO A 245 -40.23 -39.49 9.10
N GLU A 246 -39.61 -39.99 8.03
CA GLU A 246 -39.11 -41.38 7.97
C GLU A 246 -37.96 -41.63 8.95
N GLU A 247 -37.03 -40.67 9.06
CA GLU A 247 -35.90 -40.75 9.98
C GLU A 247 -36.36 -40.56 11.43
N VAL A 248 -37.36 -39.70 11.67
CA VAL A 248 -37.99 -39.55 12.99
C VAL A 248 -38.65 -40.86 13.43
N LEU A 249 -39.33 -41.56 12.53
CA LEU A 249 -39.96 -42.85 12.85
C LEU A 249 -38.91 -43.91 13.21
N LYS A 250 -37.79 -43.96 12.47
CA LYS A 250 -36.66 -44.85 12.79
C LYS A 250 -36.05 -44.50 14.14
N GLU A 251 -35.84 -43.23 14.43
CA GLU A 251 -35.28 -42.74 15.71
C GLU A 251 -36.19 -43.13 16.88
N ILE A 252 -37.51 -42.95 16.74
CA ILE A 252 -38.51 -43.39 17.72
C ILE A 252 -38.45 -44.91 17.93
N LYS A 253 -38.49 -45.72 16.86
CA LYS A 253 -38.42 -47.19 16.98
C LYS A 253 -37.14 -47.66 17.65
N ASN A 254 -36.00 -47.07 17.29
CA ASN A 254 -34.70 -47.41 17.88
C ASN A 254 -34.63 -47.06 19.38
N ILE A 255 -35.22 -45.93 19.78
CA ILE A 255 -35.28 -45.54 21.19
C ILE A 255 -36.25 -46.45 21.96
N LEU A 256 -37.39 -46.81 21.38
CA LEU A 256 -38.33 -47.77 21.98
C LEU A 256 -37.73 -49.18 22.14
N LEU A 257 -36.83 -49.62 21.24
CA LEU A 257 -36.09 -50.88 21.38
C LEU A 257 -35.14 -50.89 22.61
N GLN A 258 -34.77 -49.73 23.13
CA GLN A 258 -33.82 -49.57 24.22
C GLN A 258 -34.49 -49.34 25.59
N ILE A 259 -35.82 -49.18 25.61
CA ILE A 259 -36.65 -48.92 26.80
C ILE A 259 -37.32 -50.21 27.24
#